data_AF-A0A976IS72-F1
#
_entry.id   AF-A0A976IS72-F1
#
_cell.length_a   1.000
_cell.length_b   1.000
_cell.length_c   1.000
_cell.angle_alpha   90.00
_cell.angle_beta   90.00
_cell.angle_gamma   90.00
#
_symmetry.space_group_name_H-M   'P 1'
#
loop_
_entity.id
_entity.type
_entity.pdbx_description
1 polymer ?
#
loop_
_entity_poly.entity_id
_entity_poly.type
_entity_poly.pdbx_seq_one_letter_code
_entity_poly.pdbx_strand_id
1 'polypeptide(L)'
;MSTKNSTILEESIFKLRPILLLAFAVLTAFFAFEASKVKLSTEFEKMVPLKHEFIQNLLKHKDELSLGNDIRIVVEAKNGDIFTDEFMQVLRQVTDEIFYFEGVDKAK
;
A
#
# COMPACT_ATOMS: atom_id res chain seq x y z
N MET A 1 -34.21 14.51 47.60
CA MET A 1 -34.64 15.51 46.61
C MET A 1 -34.11 15.07 45.25
N SER A 2 -34.87 14.24 44.53
CA SER A 2 -34.53 13.79 43.18
C SER A 2 -35.64 14.28 42.28
N THR A 3 -35.40 15.40 41.61
CA THR A 3 -36.34 16.04 40.69
C THR A 3 -36.47 15.17 39.46
N LYS A 4 -37.56 14.41 39.42
CA LYS A 4 -38.02 13.61 38.29
C LYS A 4 -38.55 14.55 37.20
N ASN A 5 -37.66 15.03 36.34
CA ASN A 5 -38.00 15.56 35.03
C ASN A 5 -37.37 14.63 33.98
N SER A 6 -37.84 13.39 33.91
CA SER A 6 -37.48 12.47 32.84
C SER A 6 -38.15 12.97 31.57
N THR A 7 -37.34 13.51 30.66
CA THR A 7 -37.78 13.98 29.34
C THR A 7 -38.50 12.81 28.63
N ILE A 8 -39.65 13.06 27.99
CA ILE A 8 -40.49 12.03 27.30
C ILE A 8 -39.67 11.13 26.34
N LEU A 9 -38.55 11.66 25.84
CA LEU A 9 -37.55 10.96 25.02
C LEU A 9 -36.85 9.80 25.75
N GLU A 10 -36.50 9.96 27.03
CA GLU A 10 -35.83 8.93 27.83
C GLU A 10 -36.77 7.73 28.05
N GLU A 11 -38.00 7.97 28.48
CA GLU A 11 -38.97 6.88 28.70
C GLU A 11 -39.31 6.11 27.40
N SER A 12 -39.31 6.81 26.26
CA SER A 12 -39.53 6.20 24.95
C SER A 12 -38.32 5.36 24.50
N ILE A 13 -37.10 5.83 24.72
CA ILE A 13 -35.87 5.08 24.46
C ILE A 13 -35.75 3.85 25.36
N PHE A 14 -36.09 3.96 26.65
CA PHE A 14 -36.04 2.84 27.58
C PHE A 14 -37.06 1.74 27.26
N LYS A 15 -38.22 2.07 26.67
CA LYS A 15 -39.19 1.08 26.17
C LYS A 15 -38.72 0.36 24.91
N LEU A 16 -38.01 1.05 24.00
CA LEU A 16 -37.45 0.47 22.77
C LEU A 16 -36.03 -0.09 22.93
N ARG A 17 -35.49 -0.15 24.16
CA ARG A 17 -34.13 -0.62 24.46
C ARG A 17 -33.72 -1.91 23.72
N PRO A 18 -34.53 -3.00 23.67
CA PRO A 18 -34.11 -4.20 22.93
C PRO A 18 -34.04 -4.00 21.42
N ILE A 19 -34.92 -3.18 20.84
CA ILE A 19 -34.93 -2.84 19.42
C ILE A 19 -33.71 -1.98 19.09
N LEU A 20 -33.39 -1.01 19.94
CA LEU A 20 -32.24 -0.12 19.77
C LEU A 20 -30.93 -0.92 19.86
N LEU A 21 -30.81 -1.83 20.83
CA LEU A 21 -29.65 -2.72 20.97
C LEU A 21 -29.50 -3.66 19.76
N LEU A 22 -30.61 -4.21 19.25
CA LEU A 22 -30.57 -5.05 18.05
C LEU A 22 -30.15 -4.25 16.82
N ALA A 23 -30.66 -3.02 16.66
CA ALA A 23 -30.26 -2.13 15.57
C ALA A 23 -28.76 -1.80 15.63
N PHE A 24 -28.23 -1.47 16.80
CA PHE A 24 -26.79 -1.25 16.99
C PHE A 24 -25.97 -2.52 16.72
N ALA A 25 -26.42 -3.68 17.18
CA ALA A 25 -25.73 -4.95 16.93
C ALA A 25 -25.65 -5.27 15.44
N VAL A 26 -26.74 -5.07 14.69
CA VAL A 26 -26.76 -5.23 13.23
C VAL A 26 -25.81 -4.24 12.54
N LEU A 27 -25.84 -2.97 12.97
CA LEU A 27 -24.95 -1.93 12.42
C LEU A 27 -23.47 -2.25 12.68
N THR A 28 -23.15 -2.72 13.88
CA THR A 28 -21.79 -3.16 14.26
C THR A 28 -21.35 -4.35 13.41
N ALA A 29 -22.22 -5.35 13.22
CA ALA A 29 -21.90 -6.50 12.38
C ALA A 29 -21.69 -6.10 10.91
N PHE A 30 -22.51 -5.18 10.39
CA PHE A 30 -22.35 -4.63 9.04
C PHE A 30 -21.01 -3.91 8.87
N PHE A 31 -20.66 -3.02 9.80
CA PHE A 31 -19.37 -2.32 9.75
C PHE A 31 -18.18 -3.26 9.96
N ALA A 32 -18.30 -4.28 10.80
CA ALA A 32 -17.26 -5.29 10.98
C ALA A 32 -17.03 -6.09 9.67
N PHE A 33 -18.11 -6.42 8.97
CA PHE A 33 -18.03 -7.10 7.67
C PHE A 33 -17.34 -6.21 6.61
N GLU A 34 -17.71 -4.94 6.50
CA GLU A 34 -17.06 -4.02 5.57
C GLU A 34 -15.60 -3.72 5.96
N ALA A 35 -15.31 -3.60 7.25
CA ALA A 35 -13.94 -3.43 7.75
C ALA A 35 -13.04 -4.62 7.38
N SER A 36 -13.57 -5.84 7.37
CA SER A 36 -12.81 -7.03 6.96
C SER A 36 -12.42 -7.02 5.48
N LYS A 37 -13.10 -6.23 4.64
CA LYS A 37 -12.82 -6.10 3.21
C LYS A 37 -11.83 -4.98 2.89
N VAL A 38 -11.38 -4.22 3.88
CA VAL A 38 -10.41 -3.14 3.68
C VAL A 38 -9.10 -3.75 3.21
N LYS A 39 -8.76 -3.49 1.95
CA LYS A 39 -7.47 -3.90 1.38
C LYS A 39 -6.42 -2.86 1.73
N LEU A 40 -5.26 -3.32 2.20
CA LEU A 40 -4.11 -2.46 2.40
C LEU A 40 -3.58 -2.01 1.03
N SER A 41 -3.82 -0.75 0.66
CA SER A 41 -3.20 -0.18 -0.54
C SER A 41 -1.80 0.30 -0.19
N THR A 42 -0.77 -0.44 -0.62
CA THR A 42 0.66 -0.07 -0.47
C THR A 42 1.18 0.73 -1.66
N GLU A 43 0.29 1.37 -2.42
CA GLU A 43 0.69 2.23 -3.53
C GLU A 43 1.37 3.48 -2.96
N PHE A 44 2.68 3.61 -3.22
CA PHE A 44 3.46 4.78 -2.83
C PHE A 44 2.82 6.10 -3.29
N GLU A 45 2.13 6.09 -4.43
CA GLU A 45 1.42 7.26 -4.97
C GLU A 45 0.38 7.84 -4.00
N LYS A 46 -0.26 7.00 -3.17
CA LYS A 46 -1.26 7.44 -2.17
C LYS A 46 -0.64 8.10 -0.94
N MET A 47 0.67 7.95 -0.75
CA MET A 47 1.43 8.56 0.35
C MET A 47 2.07 9.91 -0.05
N VAL A 48 2.08 10.23 -1.35
CA VAL A 48 2.70 11.45 -1.90
C VAL A 48 1.65 12.59 -1.93
N PRO A 49 2.04 13.86 -1.67
CA PRO A 49 1.13 14.99 -1.75
C PRO A 49 0.69 15.26 -3.20
N LEU A 50 -0.44 14.67 -3.60
CA LEU A 50 -1.00 14.77 -4.96
C LEU A 50 -1.37 16.21 -5.39
N LYS A 51 -1.50 17.14 -4.44
CA LYS A 51 -1.86 18.54 -4.74
C LYS A 51 -0.67 19.37 -5.24
N HIS A 52 0.56 18.88 -5.14
CA HIS A 52 1.74 19.65 -5.56
C HIS A 52 1.88 19.66 -7.09
N GLU A 53 2.17 20.82 -7.69
CA GLU A 53 2.25 20.97 -9.16
C GLU A 53 3.26 20.04 -9.83
N PHE A 54 4.45 19.86 -9.25
CA PHE A 54 5.44 18.87 -9.74
C PHE A 54 4.89 17.44 -9.80
N ILE A 55 4.13 17.00 -8.80
CA ILE A 55 3.57 15.64 -8.75
C ILE A 55 2.46 15.49 -9.79
N GLN A 56 1.63 16.52 -10.00
CA GLN A 56 0.62 16.52 -11.06
C GLN A 56 1.25 16.43 -12.44
N ASN A 57 2.32 17.20 -12.69
CA ASN A 57 3.05 17.14 -13.95
C ASN A 57 3.76 15.79 -14.15
N LEU A 58 4.31 15.19 -13.10
CA LEU A 58 4.88 13.85 -13.14
C LEU A 58 3.84 12.80 -13.52
N LEU A 59 2.67 12.81 -12.86
CA LEU A 59 1.59 11.86 -13.13
C LEU A 59 1.00 12.05 -14.53
N LYS A 60 0.89 13.28 -15.01
CA LYS A 60 0.38 13.60 -16.35
C LYS A 60 1.26 13.02 -17.47
N HIS A 61 2.57 12.99 -17.28
CA HIS A 61 3.53 12.51 -18.28
C HIS A 61 4.15 11.16 -17.88
N LYS A 62 3.61 10.48 -16.87
CA LYS A 62 4.17 9.25 -16.30
C LYS A 62 4.40 8.15 -17.35
N ASP A 63 3.52 8.05 -18.34
CA ASP A 63 3.64 7.05 -19.41
C ASP A 63 4.62 7.48 -20.52
N GLU A 64 4.97 8.76 -20.58
CA GLU A 64 5.97 9.32 -21.50
C GLU A 64 7.39 9.30 -20.89
N LEU A 65 7.46 9.29 -19.55
CA LEU A 65 8.69 9.14 -18.80
C LEU A 65 8.92 7.64 -18.49
N SER A 66 10.07 7.09 -18.91
CA SER A 66 10.55 5.79 -18.39
C SER A 66 10.89 5.98 -16.89
N LEU A 67 9.90 5.84 -16.01
CA LEU A 67 10.00 6.11 -14.56
C LEU A 67 10.87 5.13 -13.76
N GLY A 68 11.85 4.49 -14.38
CA GLY A 68 12.98 3.91 -13.65
C GLY A 68 12.58 2.84 -12.64
N ASN A 69 11.79 1.85 -13.09
CA ASN A 69 11.74 0.57 -12.39
C ASN A 69 13.06 -0.19 -12.63
N ASP A 70 14.17 0.45 -12.26
CA ASP A 70 15.51 -0.03 -12.49
C ASP A 70 15.89 -0.93 -11.32
N ILE A 71 16.15 -2.21 -11.59
CA ILE A 71 16.67 -3.13 -10.59
C ILE A 71 18.19 -2.97 -10.58
N ARG A 72 18.76 -2.61 -9.42
CA ARG A 72 20.22 -2.52 -9.25
C ARG A 72 20.72 -3.72 -8.47
N ILE A 73 21.62 -4.49 -9.09
CA ILE A 73 22.23 -5.68 -8.49
C ILE A 73 23.70 -5.36 -8.24
N VAL A 74 24.15 -5.59 -7.01
CA VAL A 74 25.53 -5.36 -6.58
C VAL A 74 26.18 -6.71 -6.31
N VAL A 75 27.30 -6.97 -6.98
CA VAL A 75 28.10 -8.19 -6.81
C VAL A 75 29.39 -7.83 -6.08
N GLU A 76 29.66 -8.52 -4.98
CA GLU A 76 30.82 -8.29 -4.12
C GLU A 76 31.80 -9.48 -4.18
N ALA A 77 33.10 -9.18 -4.25
CA ALA A 77 34.15 -10.18 -4.12
C ALA A 77 34.40 -10.51 -2.64
N LYS A 78 34.13 -11.75 -2.22
CA LYS A 78 34.30 -12.17 -0.81
C LYS A 78 35.76 -12.21 -0.35
N ASN A 79 36.69 -12.49 -1.26
CA ASN A 79 38.12 -12.59 -0.97
C ASN A 79 38.89 -12.01 -2.16
N GLY A 80 39.84 -11.10 -1.91
CA GLY A 80 40.69 -10.53 -2.95
C GLY A 80 40.08 -9.32 -3.67
N ASP A 81 40.41 -9.16 -4.95
CA ASP A 81 40.07 -7.99 -5.78
C ASP A 81 39.02 -8.34 -6.85
N ILE A 82 38.27 -7.34 -7.29
CA ILE A 82 37.26 -7.45 -8.34
C ILE A 82 37.88 -7.65 -9.73
N PHE A 83 39.17 -7.32 -9.91
CA PHE A 83 39.86 -7.46 -11.21
C PHE A 83 40.41 -8.87 -11.47
N THR A 84 39.92 -9.89 -10.77
CA THR A 84 40.28 -11.30 -11.01
C THR A 84 39.47 -11.90 -12.16
N ASP A 85 40.06 -12.84 -12.91
CA ASP A 85 39.39 -13.52 -14.03
C ASP A 85 38.12 -14.25 -13.54
N GLU A 86 38.22 -14.94 -12.40
CA GLU A 86 37.11 -15.63 -11.74
C GLU A 86 35.94 -14.70 -11.42
N PHE A 87 36.22 -13.52 -10.82
CA PHE A 87 35.17 -12.55 -10.52
C PHE A 87 34.55 -11.97 -11.78
N MET A 88 35.35 -11.63 -12.79
CA MET A 88 34.85 -11.08 -14.04
C MET A 88 33.98 -12.09 -14.80
N GLN A 89 34.29 -13.38 -14.73
CA GLN A 89 33.44 -14.45 -15.27
C GLN A 89 32.09 -14.54 -14.54
N VAL A 90 32.10 -14.48 -13.20
CA VAL A 90 30.87 -14.48 -12.40
C VAL A 90 30.03 -13.23 -12.69
N LEU A 91 30.65 -12.05 -12.73
CA LEU A 91 29.97 -10.79 -13.04
C LEU A 91 29.31 -10.85 -14.42
N ARG A 92 30.01 -11.40 -15.42
CA ARG A 92 29.47 -11.62 -16.76
C ARG A 92 28.28 -12.56 -16.75
N GLN A 93 28.40 -13.71 -16.08
CA GLN A 93 27.31 -14.68 -16.00
C GLN A 93 26.05 -14.08 -15.37
N VAL A 94 26.21 -13.36 -14.25
CA VAL A 94 25.11 -12.67 -13.56
C VAL A 94 24.46 -11.64 -14.49
N THR A 95 25.28 -10.82 -15.17
CA THR A 95 24.79 -9.80 -16.12
C THR A 95 24.01 -10.44 -17.27
N ASP A 96 24.55 -11.48 -17.89
CA ASP A 96 23.92 -12.18 -19.01
C ASP A 96 22.58 -12.80 -18.57
N GLU A 97 22.54 -13.48 -17.42
CA GLU A 97 21.34 -14.14 -16.91
C GLU A 97 20.21 -13.13 -16.62
N ILE A 98 20.54 -11.98 -16.03
CA ILE A 98 19.56 -10.90 -15.80
C ILE A 98 19.10 -10.29 -17.12
N PHE A 99 20.01 -10.03 -18.05
CA PHE A 99 19.69 -9.41 -19.33
C PHE A 99 18.74 -10.26 -20.18
N TYR A 100 18.85 -11.59 -20.10
CA TYR A 100 17.98 -12.52 -20.82
C TYR A 100 16.73 -12.95 -20.05
N PHE A 101 16.55 -12.47 -18.81
CA PHE A 101 15.39 -12.82 -17.98
C PHE A 101 14.07 -12.34 -18.60
N GLU A 102 13.01 -13.13 -18.44
CA GLU A 102 11.69 -12.82 -18.98
C GLU A 102 11.08 -11.62 -18.22
N GLY A 103 10.68 -10.57 -18.94
CA GLY A 103 10.13 -9.34 -18.35
C GLY A 103 11.13 -8.19 -18.16
N VAL A 104 12.41 -8.39 -18.48
CA VAL A 104 13.40 -7.31 -18.55
C VAL A 104 13.32 -6.63 -19.92
N ASP A 105 13.21 -5.31 -19.92
CA ASP A 105 13.32 -4.51 -21.14
C ASP A 105 14.80 -4.41 -21.56
N LYS A 106 15.09 -4.94 -22.75
CA LYS A 106 16.45 -5.05 -23.32
C LYS A 106 16.82 -3.85 -24.17
N ALA A 107 15.88 -2.95 -24.45
CA ALA A 107 16.10 -1.78 -25.28
C ALA A 107 16.85 -0.64 -24.56
N LYS A 108 17.29 -0.88 -23.31
CA LYS A 108 17.96 0.08 -22.44
C LYS A 108 19.32 -0.44 -21.97
#